data_AF-A0A0F0H524-F1
#
_entry.id   AF-A0A0F0H524-F1
#
_cell.length_a   1.000
_cell.length_b   1.000
_cell.length_c   1.000
_cell.angle_alpha   90.00
_cell.angle_beta   90.00
_cell.angle_gamma   90.00
#
_symmetry.space_group_name_H-M   'P 1'
#
loop_
_entity.id
_entity.type
_entity.pdbx_description
1 polymer ?
#
loop_
_entity_poly.entity_id
_entity_poly.type
_entity_poly.pdbx_seq_one_letter_code
_entity_poly.pdbx_strand_id
1 'polypeptide(L)'
;MLRLLGEVSAGEADLGSPKQRCLLAALAVDAGRVVPVDRLIDRIWGDAAPRRDTVHSYISRLRQAVGGPGLVIERRPAGYVLAGPVDLHLSRELRARGRFHEALELWRGEPLTGLPGEWAEDERGRLTLERLSLLHDLVDTRLRAGEGAQLAAELSSRAAEHPLDAERMGKLLATLPSHLG
;
A
#
# COMPACT_ATOMS: atom_id res chain seq x y z
N MET A 1 8.31 -0.16 -11.20
CA MET A 1 7.77 -0.42 -9.85
C MET A 1 6.29 -0.08 -9.85
N LEU A 2 5.46 -0.99 -9.34
CA LEU A 2 4.03 -0.76 -9.13
C LEU A 2 3.83 0.00 -7.82
N ARG A 3 2.99 1.04 -7.88
CA ARG A 3 2.68 1.89 -6.74
C ARG A 3 1.28 1.59 -6.23
N LEU A 4 1.17 1.32 -4.93
CA LEU A 4 -0.08 1.13 -4.19
C LEU A 4 -0.21 2.12 -3.03
N LEU A 5 0.90 2.70 -2.55
CA LEU A 5 0.92 3.59 -1.39
C LEU A 5 0.61 5.05 -1.78
N GLY A 6 -0.50 5.23 -2.51
CA GLY A 6 -0.92 6.46 -3.16
C GLY A 6 -1.83 6.14 -4.34
N GLU A 7 -1.75 6.94 -5.40
CA GLU A 7 -2.41 6.61 -6.67
C GLU A 7 -1.84 5.34 -7.31
N VAL A 8 -2.74 4.42 -7.67
CA VAL A 8 -2.37 3.13 -8.27
C VAL A 8 -1.83 3.32 -9.69
N SER A 9 -0.53 3.09 -9.85
CA SER A 9 0.20 3.36 -11.11
C SER A 9 1.37 2.40 -11.31
N ALA A 10 1.69 2.09 -12.57
CA ALA A 10 2.82 1.23 -12.94
C ALA A 10 3.70 1.95 -13.98
N GLY A 11 4.45 2.96 -13.55
CA GLY A 11 5.15 3.85 -14.49
C GLY A 11 4.14 4.60 -15.37
N GLU A 12 4.38 4.60 -16.67
CA GLU A 12 3.53 5.24 -17.69
C GLU A 12 2.46 4.29 -18.27
N ALA A 13 2.33 3.07 -17.74
CA ALA A 13 1.40 2.08 -18.26
C ALA A 13 -0.06 2.53 -18.10
N ASP A 14 -0.84 2.45 -19.19
CA ASP A 14 -2.29 2.56 -19.12
C ASP A 14 -2.88 1.26 -18.56
N LEU A 15 -3.22 1.31 -17.27
CA LEU A 15 -3.79 0.18 -16.55
C LEU A 15 -5.28 -0.05 -16.86
N GLY A 16 -5.88 0.80 -17.69
CA GLY A 16 -7.25 0.70 -18.16
C GLY A 16 -8.29 1.00 -17.09
N SER A 17 -9.41 0.28 -17.17
CA SER A 17 -10.60 0.54 -16.34
C SER A 17 -10.35 0.41 -14.82
N PRO A 18 -11.18 1.03 -13.96
CA PRO A 18 -11.07 0.88 -12.50
C PRO A 18 -11.02 -0.58 -12.03
N LYS A 19 -11.77 -1.48 -12.68
CA LYS A 19 -11.74 -2.92 -12.36
C LYS A 19 -10.41 -3.59 -12.75
N GLN A 20 -9.77 -3.18 -13.85
CA GLN A 20 -8.43 -3.67 -14.20
C GLN A 20 -7.38 -3.21 -13.19
N ARG A 21 -7.40 -1.92 -12.83
CA ARG A 21 -6.53 -1.36 -11.79
C ARG A 21 -6.74 -2.04 -10.44
N CYS A 22 -7.99 -2.28 -10.06
CA CYS A 22 -8.35 -3.01 -8.84
C CYS A 22 -7.83 -4.46 -8.87
N LEU A 23 -7.96 -5.16 -10.00
CA LEU A 23 -7.40 -6.51 -10.15
C LEU A 23 -5.89 -6.53 -9.98
N LEU A 24 -5.18 -5.59 -10.60
CA LEU A 24 -3.73 -5.48 -10.47
C LEU A 24 -3.33 -5.20 -9.03
N ALA A 25 -4.01 -4.28 -8.35
CA ALA A 25 -3.79 -3.98 -6.94
C ALA A 25 -4.03 -5.21 -6.05
N ALA A 26 -5.10 -5.97 -6.30
CA ALA A 26 -5.41 -7.19 -5.56
C ALA A 26 -4.32 -8.27 -5.69
N LEU A 27 -3.68 -8.38 -6.85
CA LEU A 27 -2.50 -9.23 -7.02
C LEU A 27 -1.27 -8.65 -6.31
N ALA A 28 -1.09 -7.33 -6.37
CA ALA A 28 0.09 -6.65 -5.86
C ALA A 28 0.17 -6.59 -4.34
N VAL A 29 -0.97 -6.49 -3.65
CA VAL A 29 -1.05 -6.65 -2.18
C VAL A 29 -0.45 -8.00 -1.73
N ASP A 30 -0.58 -9.02 -2.58
CA ASP A 30 -0.07 -10.38 -2.37
C ASP A 30 1.10 -10.72 -3.30
N ALA A 31 1.86 -9.73 -3.80
CA ALA A 31 2.96 -9.97 -4.74
C ALA A 31 3.93 -11.05 -4.24
N GLY A 32 4.42 -11.87 -5.18
CA GLY A 32 5.21 -13.07 -4.90
C GLY A 32 4.39 -14.28 -4.42
N ARG A 33 3.10 -14.14 -4.09
CA ARG A 33 2.22 -15.23 -3.64
C ARG A 33 1.12 -15.52 -4.66
N VAL A 34 0.66 -16.78 -4.67
CA VAL A 34 -0.46 -17.20 -5.53
C VAL A 34 -1.76 -16.68 -4.95
N VAL A 35 -2.50 -15.91 -5.75
CA VAL A 35 -3.85 -15.45 -5.46
C VAL A 35 -4.84 -16.29 -6.27
N PRO A 36 -5.74 -17.05 -5.61
CA PRO A 36 -6.77 -17.82 -6.30
C PRO A 36 -7.71 -16.95 -7.13
N VAL A 37 -8.21 -17.50 -8.24
CA VAL A 37 -9.17 -16.80 -9.10
C VAL A 37 -10.44 -16.43 -8.33
N ASP A 38 -10.91 -17.31 -7.45
CA ASP A 38 -12.10 -17.04 -6.64
C ASP A 38 -11.87 -15.88 -5.67
N ARG A 39 -10.70 -15.82 -5.03
CA ARG A 39 -10.34 -14.66 -4.21
C ARG A 39 -10.27 -13.37 -5.02
N LEU A 40 -9.80 -13.40 -6.26
CA LEU A 40 -9.83 -12.23 -7.14
C LEU A 40 -11.28 -11.83 -7.48
N ILE A 41 -12.14 -12.82 -7.72
CA ILE A 41 -13.57 -12.61 -7.96
C ILE A 41 -14.19 -11.89 -6.76
N ASP A 42 -14.03 -12.46 -5.57
CA ASP A 42 -14.60 -11.95 -4.33
C ASP A 42 -14.15 -10.49 -4.07
N ARG A 43 -12.85 -10.22 -4.21
CA ARG A 43 -12.28 -8.88 -3.97
C ARG A 43 -12.80 -7.81 -4.92
N ILE A 44 -13.04 -8.14 -6.19
CA ILE A 44 -13.29 -7.11 -7.22
C ILE A 44 -14.78 -7.01 -7.57
N TRP A 45 -15.53 -8.10 -7.42
CA TRP A 45 -16.93 -8.18 -7.82
C TRP A 45 -17.88 -8.51 -6.67
N GLY A 46 -17.40 -9.03 -5.53
CA GLY A 46 -18.24 -9.45 -4.42
C GLY A 46 -19.37 -10.38 -4.88
N ASP A 47 -20.60 -10.06 -4.49
CA ASP A 47 -21.80 -10.83 -4.85
C ASP A 47 -22.11 -10.83 -6.36
N ALA A 48 -21.59 -9.86 -7.12
CA ALA A 48 -21.79 -9.75 -8.57
C ALA A 48 -20.73 -10.55 -9.35
N ALA A 49 -20.47 -11.79 -8.93
CA ALA A 49 -19.41 -12.65 -9.44
C ALA A 49 -19.46 -12.82 -10.97
N PRO A 50 -18.36 -12.54 -11.69
CA PRO A 50 -18.33 -12.72 -13.13
C PRO A 50 -18.07 -14.19 -13.47
N ARG A 51 -18.16 -14.51 -14.76
CA ARG A 51 -17.58 -15.76 -15.28
C ARG A 51 -16.05 -15.73 -15.13
N ARG A 52 -15.42 -16.87 -14.85
CA ARG A 52 -13.95 -16.99 -14.77
C ARG A 52 -13.24 -16.48 -16.04
N ASP A 53 -13.84 -16.68 -17.21
CA ASP A 53 -13.33 -16.20 -18.51
C ASP A 53 -13.16 -14.67 -18.54
N THR A 54 -14.00 -13.94 -17.79
CA THR A 54 -13.86 -12.51 -17.63
C THR A 54 -12.56 -12.18 -16.90
N VAL A 55 -12.26 -12.85 -15.79
CA VAL A 55 -11.00 -12.65 -15.05
C VAL A 55 -9.79 -12.90 -15.95
N HIS A 56 -9.82 -13.98 -16.74
CA HIS A 56 -8.76 -14.30 -17.69
C HIS A 56 -8.56 -13.20 -18.74
N SER A 57 -9.64 -12.62 -19.24
CA SER A 57 -9.61 -11.49 -20.19
C SER A 57 -8.98 -10.24 -19.56
N TYR A 58 -9.30 -9.93 -18.30
CA TYR A 58 -8.67 -8.81 -17.58
C TYR A 58 -7.18 -9.04 -17.36
N ILE A 59 -6.78 -10.25 -16.94
CA ILE A 59 -5.36 -10.63 -16.79
C ILE A 59 -4.61 -10.49 -18.11
N SER A 60 -5.21 -10.90 -19.23
CA SER A 60 -4.57 -10.78 -20.55
C SER A 60 -4.28 -9.33 -20.91
N ARG A 61 -5.24 -8.41 -20.69
CA ARG A 61 -5.05 -6.97 -20.93
C ARG A 61 -4.01 -6.38 -19.99
N LEU A 62 -4.03 -6.77 -18.71
CA LEU A 62 -3.04 -6.30 -17.75
C LEU A 62 -1.63 -6.73 -18.11
N ARG A 63 -1.42 -7.98 -18.57
CA ARG A 63 -0.12 -8.44 -19.07
C ARG A 63 0.41 -7.60 -20.22
N GLN A 64 -0.46 -7.16 -21.12
CA GLN A 64 -0.10 -6.27 -22.21
C GLN A 64 0.27 -4.87 -21.69
N ALA A 65 -0.48 -4.34 -20.72
CA ALA A 65 -0.24 -3.02 -20.14
C ALA A 65 1.04 -2.95 -19.28
N VAL A 66 1.26 -3.92 -18.40
CA VAL A 66 2.35 -3.89 -17.41
C VAL A 66 3.68 -4.46 -17.92
N GLY A 67 3.75 -4.89 -19.19
CA GLY A 67 4.87 -5.61 -19.80
C GLY A 67 6.21 -4.88 -19.90
N GLY A 68 6.39 -3.76 -19.19
CA GLY A 68 7.68 -3.12 -18.99
C GLY A 68 8.61 -3.91 -18.05
N PRO A 69 9.89 -3.53 -17.95
CA PRO A 69 10.90 -4.31 -17.23
C PRO A 69 10.54 -4.49 -15.75
N GLY A 70 10.30 -5.75 -15.36
CA GLY A 70 10.25 -6.20 -13.97
C GLY A 70 8.88 -6.49 -13.37
N LEU A 71 7.75 -6.24 -14.06
CA LEU A 71 6.40 -6.63 -13.59
C LEU A 71 5.83 -7.74 -14.46
N VAL A 72 5.60 -8.91 -13.87
CA VAL A 72 5.13 -10.10 -14.58
C VAL A 72 3.94 -10.71 -13.84
N ILE A 73 2.85 -10.93 -14.56
CA ILE A 73 1.70 -11.67 -14.05
C ILE A 73 1.78 -13.10 -14.58
N GLU A 74 2.01 -14.07 -13.71
CA GLU A 74 2.17 -15.47 -14.08
C GLU A 74 0.95 -16.30 -13.70
N ARG A 75 0.60 -17.26 -14.56
CA ARG A 75 -0.44 -18.25 -14.23
C ARG A 75 0.22 -19.37 -13.44
N ARG A 76 -0.44 -19.81 -12.38
CA ARG A 76 -0.09 -21.00 -11.59
C ARG A 76 -1.32 -21.92 -11.49
N PRO A 77 -1.17 -23.21 -11.14
CA PRO A 77 -2.28 -24.14 -11.08
C PRO A 77 -3.47 -23.64 -10.24
N ALA A 78 -3.20 -22.95 -9.13
CA ALA A 78 -4.22 -22.45 -8.22
C ALA A 78 -4.66 -20.99 -8.47
N GLY A 79 -4.10 -20.28 -9.46
CA GLY A 79 -4.45 -18.87 -9.70
C GLY A 79 -3.35 -18.05 -10.39
N TYR A 80 -3.11 -16.84 -9.88
CA TYR A 80 -2.17 -15.89 -10.46
C TYR A 80 -1.17 -15.37 -9.44
N VAL A 81 0.04 -15.09 -9.90
CA VAL A 81 1.10 -14.44 -9.11
C VAL A 81 1.51 -13.18 -9.83
N LEU A 82 1.64 -12.07 -9.11
CA LEU A 82 2.40 -10.92 -9.60
C LEU A 82 3.83 -11.02 -9.05
N ALA A 83 4.80 -11.08 -9.95
CA ALA A 83 6.23 -10.95 -9.63
C ALA A 83 6.71 -9.56 -10.06
N GLY A 84 7.45 -8.88 -9.18
CA GLY A 84 8.02 -7.58 -9.49
C GLY A 84 8.06 -6.63 -8.29
N PRO A 85 8.69 -5.45 -8.48
CA PRO A 85 8.82 -4.46 -7.42
C PRO A 85 7.48 -3.74 -7.19
N VAL A 86 6.98 -3.83 -5.95
CA VAL A 86 5.79 -3.13 -5.45
C VAL A 86 6.21 -2.29 -4.23
N ASP A 87 5.86 -1.01 -4.22
CA ASP A 87 6.23 -0.08 -3.14
C ASP A 87 5.75 -0.53 -1.74
N LEU A 88 4.59 -1.17 -1.64
CA LEU A 88 4.09 -1.76 -0.41
C LEU A 88 5.07 -2.77 0.19
N HIS A 89 5.54 -3.72 -0.61
CA HIS A 89 6.46 -4.76 -0.13
C HIS A 89 7.85 -4.18 0.15
N LEU A 90 8.31 -3.22 -0.67
CA LEU A 90 9.54 -2.49 -0.41
C LEU A 90 9.47 -1.71 0.92
N SER A 91 8.33 -1.07 1.23
CA SER A 91 8.12 -0.36 2.50
C SER A 91 8.21 -1.31 3.70
N ARG A 92 7.56 -2.48 3.62
CA ARG A 92 7.65 -3.54 4.65
C ARG A 92 9.07 -4.06 4.82
N GLU A 93 9.78 -4.24 3.72
CA GLU A 93 11.18 -4.65 3.68
C GLU A 93 12.13 -3.64 4.31
N LEU A 94 11.91 -2.34 4.08
CA LEU A 94 12.68 -1.25 4.71
C LEU A 94 12.36 -1.16 6.20
N ARG A 95 11.09 -1.28 6.58
CA ARG A 95 10.64 -1.34 7.97
C ARG A 95 11.32 -2.48 8.73
N ALA A 96 11.37 -3.69 8.15
CA ALA A 96 12.05 -4.84 8.75
C ALA A 96 13.56 -4.62 8.96
N ARG A 97 14.17 -3.73 8.18
CA ARG A 97 15.59 -3.34 8.30
C ARG A 97 15.81 -2.11 9.19
N GLY A 98 14.77 -1.59 9.85
CA GLY A 98 14.83 -0.39 10.69
C GLY A 98 14.96 0.92 9.91
N ARG A 99 14.80 0.89 8.58
CA ARG A 99 14.91 2.07 7.70
C ARG A 99 13.54 2.77 7.59
N PHE A 100 13.00 3.21 8.73
CA PHE A 100 11.61 3.67 8.83
C PHE A 100 11.33 4.96 8.04
N HIS A 101 12.28 5.89 7.99
CA HIS A 101 12.13 7.12 7.22
C HIS A 101 11.95 6.83 5.72
N GLU A 102 12.84 6.04 5.14
CA GLU A 102 12.77 5.62 3.74
C GLU A 102 11.52 4.78 3.44
N ALA A 103 11.11 3.93 4.40
CA ALA A 103 9.85 3.19 4.29
C ALA A 103 8.65 4.14 4.20
N LEU A 104 8.66 5.27 4.92
CA LEU A 104 7.62 6.29 4.94
C LEU A 104 7.61 7.16 3.68
N GLU A 105 8.76 7.44 3.07
CA GLU A 105 8.87 8.19 1.81
C GLU A 105 8.15 7.49 0.64
N LEU A 106 7.94 6.17 0.73
CA LEU A 106 7.15 5.43 -0.25
C LEU A 106 5.64 5.73 -0.16
N TRP A 107 5.14 6.23 0.98
CA TRP A 107 3.74 6.58 1.20
C TRP A 107 3.44 7.98 0.70
N ARG A 108 2.99 8.08 -0.56
CA ARG A 108 2.74 9.35 -1.27
C ARG A 108 1.33 9.90 -1.09
N GLY A 109 0.49 9.25 -0.29
CA GLY A 109 -0.89 9.67 -0.08
C GLY A 109 -1.71 8.56 0.54
N GLU A 110 -3.01 8.61 0.28
CA GLU A 110 -3.93 7.56 0.68
C GLU A 110 -3.68 6.29 -0.17
N PRO A 111 -3.46 5.12 0.45
CA PRO A 111 -3.14 3.91 -0.28
C PRO A 111 -4.31 3.49 -1.17
N LEU A 112 -4.04 2.95 -2.36
CA LEU A 112 -5.04 2.52 -3.34
C LEU A 112 -5.95 3.65 -3.85
N THR A 113 -5.47 4.91 -3.85
CA THR A 113 -6.23 6.06 -4.38
C THR A 113 -6.73 5.80 -5.79
N GLY A 114 -8.00 6.14 -6.05
CA GLY A 114 -8.65 5.98 -7.35
C GLY A 114 -9.27 4.61 -7.61
N LEU A 115 -9.21 3.68 -6.65
CA LEU A 115 -9.88 2.39 -6.72
C LEU A 115 -11.21 2.40 -5.96
N PRO A 116 -12.35 2.08 -6.61
CA PRO A 116 -13.62 1.92 -5.93
C PRO A 116 -13.82 0.49 -5.42
N GLY A 117 -14.79 0.32 -4.51
CA GLY A 117 -15.30 -0.97 -4.06
C GLY A 117 -14.89 -1.32 -2.63
N GLU A 118 -15.70 -2.15 -1.98
CA GLU A 118 -15.57 -2.50 -0.55
C GLU A 118 -14.19 -3.04 -0.20
N TRP A 119 -13.68 -3.99 -0.99
CA TRP A 119 -12.33 -4.53 -0.77
C TRP A 119 -11.24 -3.45 -0.78
N ALA A 120 -11.34 -2.47 -1.70
CA ALA A 120 -10.34 -1.41 -1.80
C ALA A 120 -10.40 -0.47 -0.58
N GLU A 121 -11.60 -0.21 -0.05
CA GLU A 121 -11.81 0.57 1.18
C GLU A 121 -11.28 -0.15 2.42
N ASP A 122 -11.58 -1.44 2.57
CA ASP A 122 -11.07 -2.26 3.68
C ASP A 122 -9.54 -2.32 3.66
N GLU A 123 -8.97 -2.53 2.48
CA GLU A 123 -7.52 -2.59 2.29
C GLU A 123 -6.86 -1.22 2.55
N ARG A 124 -7.50 -0.12 2.12
CA ARG A 124 -7.07 1.25 2.44
C ARG A 124 -7.04 1.49 3.94
N GLY A 125 -8.06 1.04 4.67
CA GLY A 125 -8.12 1.10 6.14
C GLY A 125 -6.98 0.32 6.79
N ARG A 126 -6.76 -0.93 6.37
CA ARG A 126 -5.66 -1.77 6.86
C ARG A 126 -4.28 -1.15 6.62
N LEU A 127 -4.04 -0.65 5.41
CA LEU A 127 -2.78 -0.02 5.05
C LEU A 127 -2.57 1.31 5.77
N THR A 128 -3.64 2.05 6.06
CA THR A 128 -3.56 3.26 6.89
C THR A 128 -3.09 2.93 8.30
N LEU A 129 -3.62 1.87 8.92
CA LEU A 129 -3.14 1.40 10.24
C LEU A 129 -1.68 0.92 10.18
N GLU A 130 -1.27 0.28 9.09
CA GLU A 130 0.12 -0.12 8.88
C GLU A 130 1.06 1.09 8.80
N ARG A 131 0.66 2.15 8.09
CA ARG A 131 1.41 3.43 8.03
C ARG A 131 1.53 4.08 9.41
N LEU A 132 0.45 4.12 10.19
CA LEU A 132 0.48 4.67 11.55
C LEU A 132 1.44 3.87 12.44
N SER A 133 1.45 2.54 12.33
CA SER A 133 2.39 1.69 13.06
C SER A 133 3.85 1.97 12.65
N LEU A 134 4.10 2.21 11.37
CA LEU A 134 5.43 2.58 10.87
C LEU A 134 5.88 3.97 11.38
N LEU A 135 4.95 4.93 11.49
CA LEU A 135 5.24 6.23 12.11
C LEU A 135 5.60 6.07 13.60
N HIS A 136 4.88 5.22 14.34
CA HIS A 136 5.24 4.90 15.72
C HIS A 136 6.67 4.34 15.81
N ASP A 137 7.04 3.37 14.96
CA ASP A 137 8.38 2.78 14.97
C ASP A 137 9.48 3.85 14.74
N LEU A 138 9.25 4.79 13.82
CA LEU A 138 10.16 5.91 13.58
C LEU A 138 10.30 6.80 14.82
N VAL A 139 9.17 7.21 15.42
CA VAL A 139 9.15 8.07 16.61
C VAL A 139 9.88 7.40 17.76
N ASP A 140 9.55 6.15 18.07
CA ASP A 140 10.16 5.39 19.17
C ASP A 140 11.68 5.24 18.98
N THR A 141 12.12 5.08 17.73
CA THR A 141 13.54 4.96 17.40
C THR A 141 14.27 6.28 17.61
N ARG A 142 13.69 7.41 17.17
CA ARG A 142 14.27 8.74 17.37
C ARG A 142 14.29 9.16 18.84
N LEU A 143 13.24 8.82 19.59
CA LEU A 143 13.19 9.06 21.04
C LEU A 143 14.29 8.28 21.77
N ARG A 144 14.49 6.99 21.44
CA ARG A 144 15.58 6.19 21.99
C ARG A 144 16.97 6.71 21.62
N ALA A 145 17.10 7.39 20.48
CA ALA A 145 18.33 8.08 20.06
C ALA A 145 18.55 9.45 20.75
N GLY A 146 17.62 9.90 21.59
CA GLY A 146 17.70 11.20 22.28
C GLY A 146 17.29 12.40 21.42
N GLU A 147 16.69 12.18 20.24
CA GLU A 147 16.32 13.24 19.29
C GLU A 147 14.94 13.89 19.57
N GLY A 148 14.38 13.69 20.76
CA GLY A 148 13.00 14.09 21.09
C GLY A 148 12.71 15.58 20.88
N ALA A 149 13.66 16.46 21.21
CA ALA A 149 13.50 17.91 21.02
C ALA A 149 13.41 18.30 19.53
N GLN A 150 14.24 17.68 18.67
CA GLN A 150 14.23 17.94 17.23
C GLN A 150 12.96 17.38 16.58
N LEU A 151 12.51 16.20 17.01
CA LEU A 151 11.25 15.61 16.56
C LEU A 151 10.06 16.49 16.94
N ALA A 152 10.00 17.00 18.18
CA ALA A 152 8.92 17.89 18.62
C ALA A 152 8.88 19.20 17.81
N ALA A 153 10.04 19.79 17.51
CA ALA A 153 10.13 20.98 16.66
C ALA A 153 9.65 20.71 15.22
N GLU A 154 10.08 19.61 14.62
CA GLU A 154 9.68 19.19 13.27
C GLU A 154 8.15 18.96 13.17
N LEU A 155 7.58 18.27 14.16
CA LEU A 155 6.14 18.02 14.22
C LEU A 155 5.32 19.29 14.42
N SER A 156 5.81 20.21 15.25
CA SER A 156 5.14 21.50 15.49
C SER A 156 5.16 22.39 14.24
N SER A 157 6.24 22.37 13.45
CA SER A 157 6.32 23.10 12.18
C SER A 157 5.34 22.54 11.15
N ARG A 158 5.30 21.21 10.99
CA ARG A 158 4.34 20.55 10.08
C ARG A 158 2.89 20.76 10.52
N ALA A 159 2.62 20.88 11.81
CA ALA A 159 1.30 21.21 12.34
C ALA A 159 0.81 22.60 11.95
N ALA A 160 1.72 23.57 11.94
CA ALA A 160 1.41 24.92 11.53
C ALA A 160 1.15 25.01 10.01
N GLU A 161 1.82 24.17 9.21
CA GLU A 161 1.73 24.16 7.74
C GLU A 161 0.57 23.28 7.22
N HIS A 162 0.27 22.17 7.87
CA HIS A 162 -0.75 21.20 7.48
C HIS A 162 -1.55 20.69 8.70
N PRO A 163 -2.58 21.44 9.13
CA PRO A 163 -3.31 21.18 10.39
C PRO A 163 -3.89 19.75 10.52
N LEU A 164 -4.33 19.17 9.41
CA LEU A 164 -4.91 17.81 9.37
C LEU A 164 -3.86 16.71 9.61
N ASP A 165 -2.61 16.93 9.20
CA ASP A 165 -1.52 15.97 9.40
C ASP A 165 -1.01 16.00 10.84
N ALA A 166 -1.05 17.17 11.50
CA ALA A 166 -0.73 17.27 12.91
C ALA A 166 -1.82 16.80 13.84
N GLU A 167 -3.09 16.89 13.49
CA GLU A 167 -4.14 16.25 14.29
C GLU A 167 -3.94 14.73 14.29
N ARG A 168 -3.60 14.13 13.13
CA ARG A 168 -3.28 12.71 13.01
C ARG A 168 -2.01 12.33 13.79
N MET A 169 -0.97 13.14 13.69
CA MET A 169 0.30 12.87 14.40
C MET A 169 0.19 13.14 15.91
N GLY A 170 -0.59 14.12 16.33
CA GLY A 170 -0.86 14.42 17.74
C GLY A 170 -1.67 13.31 18.40
N LYS A 171 -2.66 12.75 17.69
CA LYS A 171 -3.36 11.53 18.13
C LYS A 171 -2.41 10.34 18.25
N LEU A 172 -1.48 10.20 17.30
CA LEU A 172 -0.46 9.16 17.29
C LEU A 172 0.47 9.26 18.52
N LEU A 173 1.00 10.46 18.80
CA LEU A 173 1.82 10.72 19.99
C LEU A 173 1.04 10.51 21.30
N ALA A 174 -0.25 10.85 21.34
CA ALA A 174 -1.12 10.65 22.50
C ALA A 174 -1.47 9.17 22.74
N THR A 175 -1.34 8.31 21.73
CA THR A 175 -1.55 6.86 21.85
C THR A 175 -0.28 6.07 22.21
N LEU A 176 0.88 6.72 22.23
CA LEU A 176 2.10 6.05 22.71
C LEU A 176 1.98 5.81 24.22
N PRO A 177 2.23 4.57 24.71
CA PRO A 177 2.21 4.30 26.13
C PRO A 177 3.26 5.19 26.80
N SER A 178 2.83 5.88 27.87
CA SER A 178 3.68 6.73 28.70
C SER A 178 4.68 5.88 29.50
N HIS A 179 5.62 5.24 28.81
CA HIS A 179 6.76 4.58 29.41
C HIS A 179 8.00 5.45 29.22
N LEU A 180 7.94 6.63 29.84
CA LEU A 180 9.11 7.40 30.25
C LEU A 180 8.97 7.61 31.77
N GLY A 181 9.41 6.60 32.50
CA GLY A 181 9.72 6.63 33.92
C GLY A 181 11.11 6.08 34.11
#